data_AF-A0A9P7MD97-F1
#
_entry.id   AF-A0A9P7MD97-F1
#
_cell.length_a   1.000
_cell.length_b   1.000
_cell.length_c   1.000
_cell.angle_alpha   90.00
_cell.angle_beta   90.00
_cell.angle_gamma   90.00
#
_symmetry.space_group_name_H-M   'P 1'
#
loop_
_entity.id
_entity.type
_entity.pdbx_description
1 polymer ?
#
loop_
_entity_poly.entity_id
_entity_poly.type
_entity_poly.pdbx_seq_one_letter_code
_entity_poly.pdbx_strand_id
1 'polypeptide(L)'
;MSSLGDVAKTIAWAYAEISQRRGYTQLLFVVVENKNSPHYERLKKSADCGFGILSQVVTSSFVITSNERYNSNVCLKVNAKLGGATARTMPPWKAQTTYFPKDRPTMIIGVDISHGAPDGKTPSTAAICGNEI
;
A
#
# COMPACT_ATOMS: atom_id res chain seq x y z
N MET A 1 2.41 -16.85 -28.02
CA MET A 1 2.55 -15.43 -28.43
C MET A 1 1.24 -14.73 -28.10
N SER A 2 1.01 -13.97 -27.04
CA SER A 2 1.72 -13.64 -25.79
C SER A 2 0.62 -13.34 -24.76
N SER A 3 0.46 -14.17 -23.72
CA SER A 3 -0.56 -13.99 -22.67
C SER A 3 -0.21 -12.89 -21.65
N LEU A 4 0.62 -11.92 -22.03
CA LEU A 4 0.99 -10.75 -21.23
C LEU A 4 -0.15 -9.73 -21.06
N GLY A 5 -1.32 -9.95 -21.70
CA GLY A 5 -2.40 -8.98 -21.75
C GLY A 5 -3.32 -8.92 -20.52
N ASP A 6 -3.32 -9.94 -19.67
CA ASP A 6 -4.28 -10.02 -18.55
C ASP A 6 -3.56 -10.12 -17.20
N VAL A 7 -3.14 -8.96 -16.71
CA VAL A 7 -2.44 -8.80 -15.43
C VAL A 7 -3.23 -9.41 -14.26
N ALA A 8 -4.56 -9.43 -14.33
CA ALA A 8 -5.41 -10.04 -13.32
C ALA A 8 -5.24 -11.57 -13.29
N LYS A 9 -5.16 -12.23 -14.46
CA LYS A 9 -4.88 -13.67 -14.55
C LYS A 9 -3.49 -14.02 -14.00
N THR A 10 -2.50 -13.17 -14.24
CA THR A 10 -1.15 -13.39 -13.70
C THR A 10 -1.13 -13.31 -12.18
N ILE A 11 -1.83 -12.35 -11.56
CA ILE A 11 -1.96 -12.28 -10.10
C ILE A 11 -2.73 -13.49 -9.56
N ALA A 12 -3.82 -13.87 -10.21
CA ALA A 12 -4.63 -15.02 -9.81
C ALA A 12 -3.80 -16.31 -9.81
N TRP A 13 -3.05 -16.54 -10.88
CA TRP A 13 -2.13 -17.67 -11.00
C TRP A 13 -1.06 -17.63 -9.91
N ALA A 14 -0.39 -16.49 -9.73
CA ALA A 14 0.66 -16.34 -8.72
C ALA A 14 0.13 -16.59 -7.30
N TYR A 15 -1.06 -16.08 -7.00
CA TYR A 15 -1.72 -16.33 -5.71
C TYR A 15 -2.06 -17.81 -5.50
N ALA A 16 -2.64 -18.47 -6.51
CA ALA A 16 -2.96 -19.90 -6.43
C ALA A 16 -1.70 -20.76 -6.23
N GLU A 17 -0.65 -20.45 -6.98
CA GLU A 17 0.62 -21.17 -6.91
C GLU A 17 1.30 -21.03 -5.54
N ILE A 18 1.35 -19.81 -5.00
CA ILE A 18 1.92 -19.56 -3.66
C ILE A 18 1.04 -20.22 -2.59
N SER A 19 -0.28 -20.12 -2.72
CA SER A 19 -1.23 -20.73 -1.79
C SER A 19 -1.10 -22.23 -1.71
N GLN A 20 -0.91 -22.88 -2.86
CA GLN A 20 -0.70 -24.32 -2.92
C GLN A 20 0.65 -24.75 -2.33
N ARG A 21 1.72 -23.97 -2.57
CA ARG A 21 3.08 -24.34 -2.15
C ARG A 21 3.41 -23.96 -0.70
N ARG A 22 2.89 -22.83 -0.23
CA ARG A 22 3.30 -22.19 1.04
C ARG A 22 2.13 -21.75 1.92
N GLY A 23 0.89 -21.97 1.50
CA GLY A 23 -0.28 -21.52 2.23
C GLY A 23 -0.50 -20.01 2.09
N TYR A 24 -0.96 -19.37 3.15
CA TYR A 24 -1.45 -17.99 3.08
C TYR A 24 -0.39 -16.98 2.56
N THR A 25 -0.74 -16.25 1.50
CA THR A 25 0.13 -15.22 0.91
C THR A 25 0.01 -13.91 1.68
N GLN A 26 1.08 -13.53 2.40
CA GLN A 26 1.08 -12.28 3.19
C GLN A 26 1.33 -11.03 2.33
N LEU A 27 2.22 -11.12 1.33
CA LEU A 27 2.60 -9.99 0.49
C LEU A 27 3.11 -10.49 -0.87
N LEU A 28 2.64 -9.85 -1.95
CA LEU A 28 3.10 -10.13 -3.31
C LEU A 28 4.00 -8.99 -3.83
N PHE A 29 5.24 -9.32 -4.21
CA PHE A 29 6.09 -8.40 -4.96
C PHE A 29 5.84 -8.54 -6.45
N VAL A 30 5.60 -7.41 -7.12
CA VAL A 30 5.42 -7.37 -8.58
C VAL A 30 6.46 -6.47 -9.19
N VAL A 31 7.27 -7.01 -10.10
CA VAL A 31 8.26 -6.24 -10.85
C VAL A 31 7.64 -5.83 -12.18
N VAL A 32 7.63 -4.53 -12.47
CA VAL A 32 7.12 -3.97 -13.75
C VAL A 32 8.21 -3.18 -14.45
N GLU A 33 8.19 -3.16 -15.78
CA GLU A 33 9.15 -2.37 -16.57
C GLU A 33 8.86 -0.87 -16.51
N ASN A 34 7.58 -0.47 -16.51
CA ASN A 34 7.16 0.92 -16.40
C ASN A 34 5.96 1.06 -15.44
N LYS A 35 6.04 2.03 -14.53
CA LYS A 35 4.99 2.33 -13.54
C LYS A 35 3.80 3.10 -14.12
N ASN A 36 3.99 3.86 -15.20
CA ASN A 36 2.95 4.73 -15.77
C ASN A 36 2.01 4.00 -16.73
N SER A 37 1.92 2.67 -16.62
CA SER A 37 1.08 1.88 -17.50
C SER A 37 -0.32 1.68 -16.90
N PRO A 38 -1.39 1.69 -17.73
CA PRO A 38 -2.73 1.23 -17.34
C PRO A 38 -2.74 -0.17 -16.70
N HIS A 39 -1.69 -0.96 -16.94
CA HIS A 39 -1.46 -2.25 -16.31
C HIS A 39 -1.28 -2.15 -14.79
N TYR A 40 -0.69 -1.07 -14.27
CA TYR A 40 -0.49 -0.87 -12.82
C TYR A 40 -1.81 -0.71 -12.07
N GLU A 41 -2.73 0.10 -12.60
CA GLU A 41 -4.02 0.34 -11.96
C GLU A 41 -4.87 -0.93 -11.93
N ARG A 42 -4.92 -1.66 -13.05
CA ARG A 42 -5.60 -2.96 -13.14
C ARG A 42 -5.01 -3.99 -12.18
N LEU A 43 -3.68 -4.00 -12.03
CA LEU A 43 -2.98 -4.84 -11.07
C LEU A 43 -3.44 -4.54 -9.65
N LYS A 44 -3.40 -3.25 -9.28
CA LYS A 44 -3.77 -2.80 -7.94
C LYS A 44 -5.23 -3.09 -7.64
N LYS A 45 -6.14 -2.79 -8.55
CA LYS A 45 -7.56 -3.13 -8.41
C LYS A 45 -7.78 -4.63 -8.21
N SER A 46 -7.10 -5.47 -8.97
CA SER A 46 -7.25 -6.93 -8.87
C SER A 46 -6.69 -7.47 -7.56
N ALA A 47 -5.51 -7.00 -7.14
CA ALA A 47 -4.89 -7.43 -5.88
C ALA A 47 -5.68 -6.94 -4.65
N ASP A 48 -6.01 -5.65 -4.60
CA ASP A 48 -6.57 -5.00 -3.41
C ASP A 48 -8.08 -5.29 -3.29
N CYS A 49 -8.85 -5.25 -4.39
CA CYS A 49 -10.31 -5.47 -4.35
C CYS A 49 -10.73 -6.89 -4.75
N GLY A 50 -9.97 -7.56 -5.62
CA GLY A 50 -10.34 -8.89 -6.13
C GLY A 50 -9.93 -10.02 -5.20
N PHE A 51 -8.65 -10.04 -4.79
CA PHE A 51 -8.08 -11.12 -3.98
C PHE A 51 -7.81 -10.73 -2.52
N GLY A 52 -7.79 -9.44 -2.19
CA GLY A 52 -7.52 -8.96 -0.83
C GLY A 52 -6.08 -9.21 -0.37
N ILE A 53 -5.11 -9.19 -1.29
CA ILE A 53 -3.71 -9.50 -0.98
C ILE A 53 -2.88 -8.22 -1.00
N LEU A 54 -2.05 -8.03 0.04
CA LEU A 54 -1.09 -6.94 0.05
C LEU A 54 -0.12 -7.06 -1.12
N SER A 55 0.08 -5.97 -1.86
CA SER A 55 0.96 -5.96 -3.03
C SER A 55 1.98 -4.82 -3.00
N GLN A 56 3.24 -5.11 -3.30
CA GLN A 56 4.33 -4.13 -3.46
C GLN A 56 4.88 -4.18 -4.88
N VAL A 57 4.61 -3.13 -5.65
CA VAL A 57 5.09 -3.01 -7.03
C VAL A 57 6.41 -2.25 -7.06
N VAL A 58 7.40 -2.77 -7.78
CA VAL A 58 8.73 -2.18 -7.96
C VAL A 58 9.07 -2.12 -9.45
N THR A 59 9.87 -1.14 -9.86
CA THR A 59 10.28 -1.03 -11.27
C THR A 59 11.53 -1.85 -11.50
N SER A 60 11.61 -2.61 -12.59
CA SER A 60 12.77 -3.43 -12.93
C SER A 60 14.08 -2.64 -12.92
N SER A 61 14.09 -1.42 -13.44
CA SER A 61 15.27 -0.53 -13.44
C SER A 61 15.83 -0.30 -12.03
N PHE A 62 14.97 0.01 -11.06
CA PHE A 62 15.40 0.23 -9.67
C PHE A 62 15.81 -1.06 -8.96
N VAL A 63 15.23 -2.20 -9.33
CA VAL A 63 15.64 -3.51 -8.81
C VAL A 63 17.05 -3.87 -9.30
N ILE A 64 17.34 -3.61 -10.58
CA ILE A 64 18.66 -3.88 -11.18
C ILE A 64 19.73 -2.96 -10.57
N THR A 65 19.45 -1.66 -10.48
CA THR A 65 20.43 -0.71 -9.90
C THR A 65 20.59 -0.90 -8.39
N SER A 66 19.56 -1.37 -7.69
CA SER A 66 19.58 -1.70 -6.25
C SER A 66 20.20 -0.59 -5.37
N ASN A 67 19.72 0.65 -5.52
CA ASN A 67 20.16 1.76 -4.68
C ASN A 67 19.68 1.57 -3.24
N GLU A 68 20.56 1.73 -2.26
CA GLU A 68 20.27 1.61 -0.82
C GLU A 68 19.09 2.49 -0.37
N ARG A 69 19.04 3.74 -0.85
CA ARG A 69 17.95 4.67 -0.53
C ARG A 69 16.62 4.19 -1.09
N TYR A 70 16.63 3.61 -2.29
CA TYR A 70 15.43 3.04 -2.90
C TYR A 70 14.93 1.83 -2.10
N ASN A 71 15.84 0.91 -1.77
CA ASN A 71 15.52 -0.29 -0.99
C ASN A 71 14.98 0.08 0.39
N SER A 72 15.58 1.05 1.07
CA SER A 72 15.07 1.58 2.35
C SER A 72 13.63 2.09 2.22
N ASN A 73 13.35 2.92 1.20
CA ASN A 73 12.00 3.43 0.96
C ASN A 73 10.98 2.32 0.63
N VAL A 74 11.38 1.25 -0.04
CA VAL A 74 10.52 0.08 -0.29
C VAL A 74 10.25 -0.67 1.02
N CYS A 75 11.28 -0.91 1.83
CA CYS A 75 11.14 -1.55 3.14
C CYS A 75 10.20 -0.77 4.06
N LEU A 76 10.26 0.56 4.06
CA LEU A 76 9.33 1.41 4.80
C LEU A 76 7.86 1.16 4.41
N LYS A 77 7.58 1.02 3.10
CA LYS A 77 6.24 0.73 2.60
C LYS A 77 5.78 -0.68 2.94
N VAL A 78 6.70 -1.65 2.89
CA VAL A 78 6.41 -3.05 3.23
C VAL A 78 6.09 -3.18 4.71
N ASN A 79 6.89 -2.55 5.59
CA ASN A 79 6.67 -2.53 7.03
C ASN A 79 5.26 -2.00 7.35
N ALA A 80 4.87 -0.86 6.77
CA ALA A 80 3.55 -0.28 6.97
C ALA A 80 2.40 -1.19 6.49
N LYS A 81 2.55 -1.87 5.34
CA LYS A 81 1.53 -2.79 4.81
C LYS A 81 1.28 -4.00 5.71
N LEU A 82 2.34 -4.48 6.37
CA LEU A 82 2.26 -5.61 7.30
C LEU A 82 1.81 -5.18 8.71
N GLY A 83 1.42 -3.92 8.91
CA GLY A 83 0.98 -3.38 10.20
C GLY A 83 2.10 -2.92 11.12
N GLY A 84 3.34 -2.83 10.62
CA GLY A 84 4.48 -2.36 11.40
C GLY A 84 4.53 -0.84 11.55
N ALA A 85 5.09 -0.37 12.66
CA ALA A 85 5.38 1.04 12.92
C ALA A 85 6.88 1.31 12.78
N THR A 86 7.27 2.12 11.80
CA THR A 86 8.68 2.44 11.53
C THR A 86 9.30 3.33 12.62
N ALA A 87 8.53 4.28 13.14
CA ALA A 87 9.00 5.23 14.14
C ALA A 87 7.88 5.53 15.14
N ARG A 88 8.27 5.81 16.39
CA ARG A 88 7.35 6.23 17.45
C ARG A 88 7.95 7.45 18.13
N THR A 89 7.12 8.44 18.41
CA THR A 89 7.52 9.63 19.16
C THR A 89 7.74 9.27 20.63
N MET A 90 8.45 10.13 21.37
CA MET A 90 8.44 10.02 22.82
C MET A 90 7.00 10.11 23.34
N PRO A 91 6.65 9.39 24.41
CA PRO A 91 5.32 9.44 24.97
C PRO A 91 4.85 10.87 25.21
N PRO A 92 3.76 11.32 24.56
CA PRO A 92 3.39 12.73 24.56
C PRO A 92 2.98 13.21 25.96
N TRP A 93 2.53 12.32 26.85
CA TRP A 93 2.23 12.65 28.24
C TRP A 93 3.47 13.01 29.09
N LYS A 94 4.70 12.81 28.58
CA LYS A 94 5.94 13.21 29.25
C LYS A 94 6.37 14.66 28.93
N ALA A 95 5.68 15.34 28.01
CA ALA A 95 5.97 16.75 27.70
C ALA A 95 5.32 17.69 28.73
N GLN A 96 6.01 18.79 29.09
CA GLN A 96 5.55 19.76 30.10
C GLN A 96 4.18 20.38 29.77
N THR A 97 3.89 20.58 28.49
CA THR A 97 2.59 21.00 27.97
C THR A 97 2.14 19.97 26.93
N THR A 98 1.13 19.18 27.27
CA THR A 98 0.66 18.10 26.39
C THR A 98 -0.86 18.11 26.27
N TYR A 99 -1.33 18.07 25.02
CA TYR A 99 -2.74 17.90 24.70
C TYR A 99 -3.19 16.43 24.79
N PHE A 100 -2.24 15.50 25.02
CA PHE A 100 -2.43 14.05 25.03
C PHE A 100 -2.03 13.45 26.39
N PRO A 101 -2.81 13.72 27.46
CA PRO A 101 -2.52 13.16 28.78
C PRO A 101 -2.78 11.65 28.79
N LYS A 102 -2.04 10.92 29.65
CA LYS A 102 -2.05 9.46 29.71
C LYS A 102 -3.45 8.88 29.97
N ASP A 103 -4.24 9.58 30.78
CA ASP A 103 -5.53 9.10 31.30
C ASP A 103 -6.70 9.40 30.35
N ARG A 104 -6.43 10.07 29.23
CA ARG A 104 -7.42 10.43 28.20
C ARG A 104 -6.96 9.87 26.85
N PRO A 105 -7.33 8.62 26.51
CA PRO A 105 -7.09 8.07 25.17
C PRO A 105 -7.58 9.05 24.12
N THR A 106 -6.72 9.38 23.17
CA THR A 106 -7.00 10.40 22.14
C THR A 106 -6.89 9.76 20.76
N MET A 107 -7.96 9.89 19.98
CA MET A 107 -7.99 9.50 18.58
C MET A 107 -7.70 10.73 17.70
N ILE A 108 -6.79 10.56 16.75
CA ILE A 108 -6.46 11.51 15.70
C ILE A 108 -7.06 10.97 14.41
N ILE A 109 -7.88 11.80 13.74
CA ILE A 109 -8.56 11.44 12.50
C ILE A 109 -8.14 12.42 11.40
N GLY A 110 -7.73 11.90 10.25
CA GLY A 110 -7.53 12.66 9.02
C GLY A 110 -8.69 12.40 8.06
N VAL A 111 -9.23 13.45 7.44
CA VAL A 111 -10.32 13.38 6.45
C VAL A 111 -9.91 14.17 5.21
N ASP A 112 -10.11 13.61 4.03
CA ASP A 112 -9.87 14.25 2.73
C ASP A 112 -11.06 14.06 1.79
N ILE A 113 -11.33 15.07 0.96
CA ILE A 113 -12.31 15.01 -0.13
C ILE A 113 -11.60 15.38 -1.42
N SER A 114 -11.50 14.40 -2.31
CA SER A 114 -10.93 14.57 -3.65
C SER A 114 -12.07 14.75 -4.67
N HIS A 115 -12.15 15.93 -5.27
CA HIS A 115 -13.11 16.21 -6.34
C HIS A 115 -12.59 15.73 -7.69
N GLY A 116 -13.50 15.21 -8.52
CA GLY A 116 -13.21 14.82 -9.89
C GLY A 116 -12.92 16.00 -10.82
N ALA A 117 -12.62 15.72 -12.09
CA ALA A 117 -12.39 16.74 -13.09
C ALA A 117 -13.59 17.73 -13.20
N PRO A 118 -13.32 19.02 -13.52
CA PRO A 118 -14.34 20.07 -13.53
C PRO A 118 -15.42 19.90 -14.62
N ASP A 119 -15.29 18.90 -15.49
CA ASP A 119 -16.31 18.51 -16.49
C ASP A 119 -17.51 17.73 -15.89
N GLY A 120 -17.49 17.49 -14.57
CA GLY A 120 -18.68 17.19 -13.77
C GLY A 120 -19.18 15.75 -13.83
N LYS A 121 -18.51 14.85 -14.58
CA LYS A 121 -18.94 13.44 -14.70
C LYS A 121 -18.29 12.49 -13.69
N THR A 122 -17.26 12.94 -12.98
CA THR A 122 -16.54 12.11 -12.01
C THR A 122 -17.02 12.43 -10.59
N PRO A 123 -17.51 11.44 -9.82
CA PRO A 123 -17.97 11.68 -8.45
C PRO A 123 -16.82 12.10 -7.53
N SER A 124 -17.14 12.83 -6.47
CA SER A 124 -16.17 13.13 -5.41
C SER A 124 -15.88 11.88 -4.58
N THR A 125 -14.63 11.70 -4.17
CA THR A 125 -14.19 10.58 -3.32
C THR A 125 -13.81 11.12 -1.95
N ALA A 126 -14.41 10.59 -0.88
CA ALA A 126 -14.05 10.91 0.50
C ALA A 126 -13.19 9.78 1.09
N ALA A 127 -12.13 10.15 1.82
CA ALA A 127 -11.24 9.23 2.51
C ALA A 127 -11.08 9.63 3.97
N ILE A 128 -11.05 8.64 4.86
CA ILE A 128 -10.86 8.81 6.31
C ILE A 128 -9.77 7.85 6.80
N CYS A 129 -8.91 8.32 7.69
CA CYS A 129 -7.94 7.50 8.41
C CYS A 129 -7.90 7.90 9.88
N GLY A 130 -7.54 6.97 10.76
CA GLY A 130 -7.38 7.24 12.19
C GLY A 130 -6.42 6.25 12.84
N ASN A 131 -5.89 6.61 14.00
CA ASN A 131 -5.12 5.67 14.80
C ASN A 131 -6.02 4.74 15.62
N GLU A 132 -5.50 3.53 15.89
CA GLU A 132 -6.07 2.62 16.88
C GLU A 132 -5.84 3.18 18.29
N ILE A 133 -6.83 3.05 19.19
CA ILE A 133 -6.79 3.52 20.59
C ILE A 133 -6.56 2.38 21.58
#